data_AF-A0A7S1WI67-F1
#
_entry.id   AF-A0A7S1WI67-F1
#
_cell.length_a   1.000
_cell.length_b   1.000
_cell.length_c   1.000
_cell.angle_alpha   90.00
_cell.angle_beta   90.00
_cell.angle_gamma   90.00
#
_symmetry.space_group_name_H-M   'P 1'
#
loop_
_entity.id
_entity.type
_entity.pdbx_description
1 polymer ?
#
loop_
_entity_poly.entity_id
_entity_poly.type
_entity_poly.pdbx_seq_one_letter_code
_entity_poly.pdbx_strand_id
1 'polypeptide(L)'
;MRALLRPAGRLAVRSRATGVCQSRDFATNTFQAELGTGRTVNLSAGAAALPLEVLERAQKEFVSWRGQAISVTEMGYRTQNFYAILEEAEDRCRKLMS
;
A
#
# COMPACT_ATOMS: atom_id res chain seq x y z
N MET A 1 34.39 -43.17 35.64
CA MET A 1 33.25 -42.38 36.16
C MET A 1 32.74 -41.47 35.05
N ARG A 2 31.54 -41.76 34.52
CA ARG A 2 30.88 -40.99 33.45
C ARG A 2 30.44 -39.62 33.97
N ALA A 3 30.96 -38.54 33.39
CA ALA A 3 30.32 -37.23 33.41
C ALA A 3 30.05 -36.84 31.95
N LEU A 4 28.83 -37.11 31.50
CA LEU A 4 28.31 -36.70 30.20
C LEU A 4 28.18 -35.17 30.18
N LEU A 5 29.15 -34.46 29.60
CA LEU A 5 28.95 -33.07 29.21
C LEU A 5 27.95 -33.04 28.03
N ARG A 6 26.75 -32.53 28.30
CA ARG A 6 25.77 -32.23 27.24
C ARG A 6 26.27 -31.06 26.40
N PRO A 7 26.18 -31.13 25.05
CA PRO A 7 26.41 -29.96 24.22
C PRO A 7 25.28 -28.94 24.46
N ALA A 8 25.64 -27.67 24.60
CA ALA A 8 24.72 -26.56 24.69
C ALA A 8 23.87 -26.49 23.42
N GLY A 9 22.66 -27.06 23.49
CA GLY A 9 21.64 -26.91 22.48
C GLY A 9 21.24 -25.45 22.39
N ARG A 10 21.44 -24.87 21.21
CA ARG A 10 20.87 -23.60 20.75
C ARG A 10 19.39 -23.57 21.11
N LEU A 11 19.03 -22.80 22.14
CA LEU A 11 17.63 -22.48 22.46
C LEU A 11 17.05 -21.74 21.26
N ALA A 12 16.41 -22.48 20.36
CA ALA A 12 15.52 -21.90 19.37
C ALA A 12 14.35 -21.30 20.14
N VAL A 13 14.36 -19.98 20.27
CA VAL A 13 13.18 -19.22 20.69
C VAL A 13 12.10 -19.52 19.65
N ARG A 14 11.21 -20.44 19.99
CA ARG A 14 9.95 -20.64 19.27
C ARG A 14 9.14 -19.36 19.48
N SER A 15 9.27 -18.39 18.58
CA SER A 15 8.41 -17.23 18.59
C SER A 15 6.99 -17.73 18.37
N ARG A 16 6.19 -17.52 19.40
CA ARG A 16 4.77 -17.84 19.47
C ARG A 16 4.07 -17.37 18.19
N ALA A 17 3.25 -18.27 17.66
CA ALA A 17 2.23 -17.97 16.68
C ALA A 17 1.49 -16.67 17.06
N THR A 18 1.70 -15.63 16.27
CA THR A 18 0.71 -14.58 16.06
C THR A 18 0.06 -14.95 14.73
N GLY A 19 -1.23 -15.26 14.79
CA GLY A 19 -1.97 -15.88 13.70
C GLY A 19 -1.93 -15.04 12.43
N VAL A 20 -1.11 -15.46 11.47
CA VAL A 20 -1.49 -15.35 10.07
C VAL A 20 -2.58 -16.40 9.89
N CYS A 21 -3.83 -15.97 9.76
CA CYS A 21 -4.86 -16.79 9.14
C CYS A 21 -4.38 -17.03 7.70
N GLN A 22 -3.55 -18.06 7.51
CA GLN A 22 -3.21 -18.60 6.21
C GLN A 22 -4.47 -19.32 5.72
N SER A 23 -5.43 -18.56 5.23
CA SER A 23 -6.53 -19.14 4.47
C SER A 23 -5.96 -19.54 3.12
N ARG A 24 -5.48 -20.79 3.10
CA ARG A 24 -5.45 -21.77 2.02
C ARG A 24 -5.12 -21.25 0.64
N ASP A 25 -4.16 -21.93 0.01
CA ASP A 25 -3.88 -21.96 -1.42
C ASP A 25 -5.17 -22.22 -2.24
N PHE A 26 -5.99 -21.18 -2.39
CA PHE A 26 -7.10 -21.19 -3.31
C PHE A 26 -6.49 -20.82 -4.65
N ALA A 27 -6.35 -21.82 -5.51
CA ALA A 27 -5.93 -21.66 -6.89
C ALA A 27 -6.61 -20.42 -7.51
N THR A 28 -5.89 -19.30 -7.51
CA THR A 28 -6.27 -18.04 -8.13
C THR A 28 -5.35 -17.95 -9.34
N ASN A 29 -5.65 -18.72 -10.36
CA ASN A 29 -6.62 -18.45 -11.43
C ASN A 29 -5.83 -17.99 -12.65
N THR A 30 -5.83 -18.82 -13.69
CA THR A 30 -5.34 -18.51 -15.03
C THR A 30 -5.86 -17.15 -15.55
N PHE A 31 -7.00 -16.66 -15.04
CA PHE A 31 -7.52 -15.31 -15.27
C PHE A 31 -6.60 -14.15 -14.85
N GLN A 32 -5.75 -14.30 -13.84
CA GLN A 32 -4.79 -13.25 -13.46
C GLN A 32 -3.75 -12.99 -14.55
N ALA A 33 -3.51 -13.96 -15.44
CA ALA A 33 -2.60 -13.81 -16.56
C ALA A 33 -3.16 -12.89 -17.68
N GLU A 34 -4.48 -12.69 -17.75
CA GLU A 34 -5.12 -11.95 -18.86
C GLU A 34 -5.08 -10.43 -18.70
N LEU A 35 -4.86 -9.90 -17.49
CA LEU A 35 -4.83 -8.46 -17.20
C LEU A 35 -3.44 -7.79 -17.33
N GLY A 36 -2.43 -8.56 -17.79
CA GLY A 36 -1.11 -8.05 -18.24
C GLY A 36 -0.22 -7.35 -17.20
N THR A 37 -0.71 -7.09 -15.99
CA THR A 37 -0.07 -6.17 -15.02
C THR A 37 0.39 -6.85 -13.73
N GLY A 38 0.20 -8.17 -13.59
CA GLY A 38 0.55 -8.91 -12.36
C GLY A 38 -0.18 -8.42 -11.10
N ARG A 39 -1.17 -7.54 -11.25
CA ARG A 39 -1.93 -6.92 -10.17
C ARG A 39 -3.11 -7.81 -9.81
N THR A 40 -3.27 -8.13 -8.54
CA THR A 40 -4.44 -8.84 -8.04
C THR A 40 -5.71 -8.01 -8.24
N VAL A 41 -6.77 -8.67 -8.69
CA VAL A 41 -8.10 -8.04 -8.83
C VAL A 41 -8.65 -7.72 -7.44
N ASN A 42 -8.82 -6.43 -7.14
CA ASN A 42 -9.39 -6.00 -5.87
C ASN A 42 -10.91 -5.76 -6.01
N LEU A 43 -11.71 -6.66 -5.41
CA LEU A 43 -13.18 -6.60 -5.35
C LEU A 43 -13.70 -6.24 -3.95
N SER A 44 -12.89 -5.59 -3.12
CA SER A 44 -13.30 -5.17 -1.79
C SER A 44 -14.50 -4.20 -1.85
N ALA A 45 -15.45 -4.37 -0.91
CA ALA A 45 -16.62 -3.51 -0.81
C ALA A 45 -16.31 -2.12 -0.20
N GLY A 46 -15.12 -1.95 0.41
CA GLY A 46 -14.64 -0.71 1.02
C GLY A 46 -13.10 -0.68 1.00
N ALA A 47 -12.50 0.51 0.91
CA ALA A 47 -11.13 0.69 0.42
C ALA A 47 -10.92 -0.06 -0.91
N ALA A 48 -11.67 0.38 -1.93
CA ALA A 48 -11.80 -0.26 -3.22
C ALA A 48 -10.59 -0.04 -4.15
N ALA A 49 -10.61 -0.69 -5.31
CA ALA A 49 -9.59 -0.52 -6.34
C ALA A 49 -9.52 0.93 -6.84
N LEU A 50 -8.34 1.54 -6.74
CA LEU A 50 -8.02 2.80 -7.43
C LEU A 50 -7.45 2.55 -8.83
N PRO A 51 -7.66 3.47 -9.79
CA PRO A 51 -7.05 3.42 -11.11
C PRO A 51 -5.52 3.43 -11.03
N LEU A 52 -4.86 2.69 -11.92
CA LEU A 52 -3.40 2.51 -11.86
C LEU A 52 -2.66 3.82 -12.14
N GLU A 53 -3.12 4.57 -13.14
CA GLU A 53 -2.55 5.84 -13.54
C GLU A 53 -2.52 6.88 -12.40
N VAL A 54 -3.52 6.83 -11.51
CA VAL A 54 -3.59 7.73 -10.34
C VAL A 54 -2.53 7.34 -9.31
N LEU A 55 -2.36 6.03 -9.08
CA LEU A 55 -1.35 5.52 -8.14
C LEU A 55 0.08 5.80 -8.64
N GLU A 56 0.34 5.59 -9.93
CA GLU A 56 1.65 5.89 -10.53
C GLU A 56 1.98 7.39 -10.47
N ARG A 57 1.00 8.26 -10.73
CA ARG A 57 1.19 9.71 -10.59
C ARG A 57 1.48 10.09 -9.14
N ALA A 58 0.69 9.56 -8.20
CA ALA A 58 0.90 9.82 -6.78
C ALA A 58 2.29 9.35 -6.31
N GLN A 59 2.76 8.20 -6.80
CA GLN A 59 4.10 7.69 -6.50
C GLN A 59 5.20 8.63 -7.03
N LYS A 60 5.08 9.09 -8.29
CA LYS A 60 6.07 9.99 -8.91
C LYS A 60 6.16 11.35 -8.20
N GLU A 61 5.02 11.87 -7.77
CA GLU A 61 4.92 13.18 -7.13
C GLU A 61 5.00 13.12 -5.60
N PHE A 62 5.21 11.93 -5.01
CA PHE A 62 5.14 11.74 -3.56
C PHE A 62 6.19 12.56 -2.82
N VAL A 63 7.42 12.62 -3.34
CA VAL A 63 8.54 13.34 -2.69
C VAL A 63 8.55 14.81 -3.07
N SER A 64 8.21 15.14 -4.31
CA SER A 64 8.22 16.52 -4.80
C SER A 64 6.97 16.77 -5.64
N TRP A 65 5.98 17.40 -5.01
CA TRP A 65 4.74 17.75 -5.69
C TRP A 65 4.98 18.86 -6.72
N ARG A 66 4.68 18.60 -7.99
CA ARG A 66 4.81 19.56 -9.11
C ARG A 66 6.11 20.37 -9.13
N GLY A 67 7.23 19.78 -8.68
CA GLY A 67 8.55 20.44 -8.63
C GLY A 67 8.76 21.39 -7.45
N GLN A 68 7.90 21.39 -6.42
CA GLN A 68 7.99 22.31 -5.28
C GLN A 68 8.90 21.83 -4.13
N ALA A 69 9.71 20.78 -4.34
CA ALA A 69 10.64 20.24 -3.35
C ALA A 69 10.01 19.90 -1.97
N ILE A 70 8.69 19.74 -1.92
CA ILE A 70 7.91 19.39 -0.73
C ILE A 70 6.86 18.36 -1.11
N SER A 71 6.61 17.40 -0.22
CA SER A 71 5.51 16.46 -0.37
C SER A 71 4.18 17.10 0.01
N VAL A 72 3.07 16.65 -0.61
CA VAL A 72 1.71 17.04 -0.20
C VAL A 72 1.46 16.71 1.27
N THR A 73 2.05 15.65 1.81
CA THR A 73 1.89 15.25 3.22
C THR A 73 2.56 16.20 4.21
N GLU A 74 3.51 17.01 3.73
CA GLU A 74 4.27 17.96 4.54
C GLU A 74 3.74 19.40 4.37
N MET A 75 2.86 19.63 3.39
CA MET A 75 2.24 20.93 3.19
C MET A 75 1.31 21.26 4.36
N GLY A 76 1.44 22.48 4.90
CA GLY A 76 0.48 22.98 5.87
C GLY A 76 -0.88 23.19 5.20
N TYR A 77 -1.96 22.81 5.86
CA TYR A 77 -3.34 22.96 5.36
C TYR A 77 -3.75 24.42 5.07
N ARG A 78 -3.03 25.41 5.63
CA ARG A 78 -3.25 26.84 5.37
C ARG A 78 -2.35 27.42 4.27
N THR A 79 -1.44 26.63 3.72
CA THR A 79 -0.51 27.13 2.70
C THR A 79 -1.23 27.28 1.36
N GLN A 80 -0.83 28.28 0.57
CA GLN A 80 -1.45 28.54 -0.74
C GLN A 80 -1.36 27.32 -1.68
N ASN A 81 -0.28 26.54 -1.59
CA ASN A 81 -0.09 25.33 -2.38
C ASN A 81 -1.17 24.28 -2.07
N PHE A 82 -1.49 24.08 -0.80
CA PHE A 82 -2.55 23.15 -0.40
C PHE A 82 -3.94 23.68 -0.77
N TYR A 83 -4.18 24.98 -0.60
CA TYR A 83 -5.44 25.61 -1.03
C TYR A 83 -5.70 25.45 -2.53
N ALA A 84 -4.67 25.62 -3.37
CA ALA A 84 -4.79 25.41 -4.80
C ALA A 84 -5.19 23.97 -5.15
N ILE A 85 -4.65 22.96 -4.45
CA ILE A 85 -5.03 21.55 -4.64
C ILE A 85 -6.50 21.33 -4.28
N LEU A 86 -6.96 21.93 -3.17
CA LEU A 86 -8.33 21.80 -2.69
C LEU A 86 -9.33 22.41 -3.69
N GLU A 87 -9.09 23.64 -4.15
CA GLU A 87 -9.91 24.33 -5.13
C GLU A 87 -9.98 23.54 -6.46
N GLU A 88 -8.84 23.06 -6.96
CA GLU A 88 -8.76 22.24 -8.18
C GLU A 88 -9.52 20.91 -8.03
N ALA A 89 -9.63 20.36 -6.81
CA ALA A 89 -10.39 19.15 -6.53
C ALA A 89 -11.90 19.41 -6.45
N GLU A 90 -12.31 20.49 -5.77
CA GLU A 90 -13.71 20.90 -5.65
C GLU A 90 -14.32 21.25 -7.01
N ASP A 91 -13.60 22.02 -7.84
CA ASP A 91 -14.05 22.39 -9.19
C ASP A 91 -14.23 21.18 -10.09
N ARG A 92 -13.29 20.22 -10.03
CA ARG A 92 -13.40 18.98 -10.79
C ARG A 92 -14.58 18.13 -10.34
N CYS A 93 -14.81 18.03 -9.05
CA CYS A 93 -15.97 17.31 -8.52
C CYS A 93 -17.27 17.95 -9.02
N ARG A 94 -17.38 19.28 -8.89
CA ARG A 94 -18.56 20.04 -9.35
C ARG A 94 -18.82 19.87 -10.84
N LYS A 95 -17.76 19.94 -11.67
CA LYS A 95 -17.85 19.77 -13.12
C LYS A 95 -18.30 18.37 -13.55
N LEU A 96 -17.97 17.33 -12.77
CA LEU A 96 -18.38 15.95 -13.07
C LEU A 96 -19.83 15.66 -12.65
N MET A 97 -20.37 16.42 -11.69
CA MET A 97 -21.73 16.22 -11.16
C MET A 97 -22.79 17.12 -11.82
N SER A 98 -22.39 18.16 -12.56
CA SER A 98 -23.26 19.01 -13.38
C SER A 98 -23.53 18.38 -14.74
#